data_AF-A0A6A1UU11-F1
#
_entry.id   AF-A0A6A1UU11-F1
#
_cell.length_a   1.000
_cell.length_b   1.000
_cell.length_c   1.000
_cell.angle_alpha   90.00
_cell.angle_beta   90.00
_cell.angle_gamma   90.00
#
_symmetry.space_group_name_H-M   'P 1'
#
loop_
_entity.id
_entity.type
_entity.pdbx_description
1 polymer ?
#
loop_
_entity_poly.entity_id
_entity_poly.type
_entity_poly.pdbx_seq_one_letter_code
_entity_poly.pdbx_strand_id
1 'polypeptide(L)'
;MLTVYSPVHRGRVRHISFSASFLLSAFLLRLCLNSEVAARYPVTGSPPPPSPPRPSPISPRIMKVYTVIQAFKNQIFYDPLNITGTWDEKVKDVCKYKGFSWAKVPDFKQQALAGVDFNGYGLPDIRTEAYLSLASLKS
;
A
#
# COMPACT_ATOMS: atom_id res chain seq x y z
N MET A 1 -37.17 30.02 54.66
CA MET A 1 -37.17 29.80 53.20
C MET A 1 -35.83 29.18 52.84
N LEU A 2 -35.85 27.95 52.32
CA LEU A 2 -34.68 27.15 51.91
C LEU A 2 -33.92 27.80 50.76
N THR A 3 -32.58 27.70 50.74
CA THR A 3 -31.87 27.24 49.54
C THR A 3 -30.54 26.59 49.93
N VAL A 4 -30.42 25.32 49.54
CA VAL A 4 -29.20 24.49 49.58
C VAL A 4 -28.31 24.90 48.40
N TYR A 5 -27.00 25.02 48.60
CA TYR A 5 -26.02 24.89 47.52
C TYR A 5 -24.72 24.27 48.07
N SER A 6 -24.48 23.00 47.75
CA SER A 6 -23.12 22.45 47.61
C SER A 6 -22.59 22.88 46.24
N PRO A 7 -21.27 23.13 46.04
CA PRO A 7 -20.33 22.03 45.80
C PRO A 7 -18.88 22.45 46.22
N VAL A 8 -17.75 21.79 45.98
CA VAL A 8 -17.26 20.73 45.10
C VAL A 8 -16.09 20.09 45.87
N HIS A 9 -15.96 18.77 45.82
CA HIS A 9 -14.78 18.07 46.36
C HIS A 9 -13.51 18.56 45.65
N ARG A 10 -12.65 19.26 46.38
CA ARG A 10 -11.30 19.64 45.92
C ARG A 10 -10.44 18.38 45.86
N GLY A 11 -10.49 17.70 44.71
CA GLY A 11 -9.69 16.53 44.41
C GLY A 11 -8.20 16.86 44.52
N ARG A 12 -7.52 16.20 45.47
CA ARG A 12 -6.07 16.18 45.54
C ARG A 12 -5.56 15.37 44.35
N VAL A 13 -5.07 16.04 43.32
CA VAL A 13 -4.35 15.38 42.22
C VAL A 13 -3.11 14.75 42.82
N ARG A 14 -3.16 13.43 43.06
CA ARG A 14 -1.98 12.65 43.39
C ARG A 14 -1.15 12.60 42.12
N HIS A 15 -0.01 13.28 42.11
CA HIS A 15 1.03 13.04 41.12
C HIS A 15 1.41 11.55 41.21
N ILE A 16 0.90 10.74 40.27
CA ILE A 16 1.30 9.34 40.15
C ILE A 16 2.69 9.40 39.52
N SER A 17 3.72 9.48 40.37
CA SER A 17 5.09 9.27 39.94
C SER A 17 5.21 7.79 39.54
N PHE A 18 5.09 7.52 38.24
CA PHE A 18 5.50 6.24 37.70
C PHE A 18 7.03 6.22 37.71
N SER A 19 7.59 5.88 38.87
CA SER A 19 9.01 5.54 38.97
C SER A 19 9.34 4.54 37.85
N ALA A 20 10.52 4.68 37.23
CA ALA A 20 10.98 3.78 36.17
C ALA A 20 10.87 2.30 36.59
N SER A 21 10.94 2.01 37.90
CA SER A 21 10.71 0.70 38.49
C SER A 21 9.32 0.13 38.22
N PHE A 22 8.26 0.95 38.22
CA PHE A 22 6.88 0.50 37.99
C PHE A 22 6.65 0.16 36.51
N LEU A 23 7.20 0.96 35.60
CA LEU A 23 7.14 0.71 34.16
C LEU A 23 7.97 -0.53 33.78
N LEU A 24 9.16 -0.67 34.36
CA LEU A 24 10.01 -1.85 34.16
C LEU A 24 9.36 -3.11 34.71
N SER A 25 8.75 -3.05 35.90
CA SER A 25 8.00 -4.17 36.48
C SER A 25 6.83 -4.57 35.58
N ALA A 26 6.02 -3.61 35.11
CA ALA A 26 4.91 -3.90 34.19
C ALA A 26 5.39 -4.49 32.85
N PHE A 27 6.52 -4.01 32.33
CA PHE A 27 7.12 -4.54 31.10
C PHE A 27 7.62 -5.98 31.30
N LEU A 28 8.32 -6.25 32.41
CA LEU A 28 8.78 -7.60 32.75
C LEU A 28 7.61 -8.57 32.98
N LEU A 29 6.53 -8.13 33.66
CA LEU A 29 5.31 -8.94 33.80
C LEU A 29 4.67 -9.26 32.43
N ARG A 30 4.62 -8.30 31.51
CA ARG A 30 4.13 -8.55 30.15
C ARG A 30 5.02 -9.55 29.42
N LEU A 31 6.34 -9.44 29.53
CA LEU A 31 7.26 -10.41 28.94
C LEU A 31 7.11 -11.82 29.54
N CYS A 32 6.91 -11.92 30.86
CA CYS A 32 6.64 -13.19 31.53
C CYS A 32 5.32 -13.82 31.07
N LEU A 33 4.23 -13.05 30.99
CA LEU A 33 2.94 -13.55 30.50
C LEU A 33 2.98 -13.97 29.02
N ASN A 34 3.82 -13.34 28.21
CA ASN A 34 4.00 -13.73 26.81
C ASN A 34 4.70 -15.09 26.64
N SER A 35 5.45 -15.55 27.65
CA SER A 35 6.15 -16.85 27.57
C SER A 35 5.27 -18.07 27.86
N GLU A 36 4.14 -17.89 28.55
CA GLU A 36 3.33 -19.03 29.04
C GLU A 36 2.17 -19.40 28.10
N VAL A 37 1.75 -18.50 27.20
CA VAL A 37 0.59 -18.73 26.31
C VAL A 37 0.91 -19.66 25.12
N ALA A 38 2.18 -19.91 24.83
CA ALA A 38 2.57 -20.73 23.67
C ALA A 38 2.43 -22.25 23.86
N ALA A 39 2.21 -22.74 25.09
CA ALA A 39 2.44 -24.17 25.41
C ALA A 39 1.21 -25.01 25.82
N ARG A 40 -0.03 -24.48 25.82
CA ARG A 40 -1.17 -25.17 26.49
C ARG A 40 -2.48 -25.35 25.68
N TYR A 41 -2.51 -25.12 24.37
CA TYR A 41 -3.70 -25.50 23.58
C TYR A 41 -3.41 -26.71 22.69
N PRO A 42 -4.05 -27.88 22.94
CA PRO A 42 -4.13 -28.92 21.93
C PRO A 42 -4.98 -28.37 20.78
N VAL A 43 -4.33 -28.07 19.64
CA VAL A 43 -4.99 -27.67 18.40
C VAL A 43 -5.78 -28.86 17.89
N THR A 44 -7.06 -28.91 18.24
CA THR A 44 -8.05 -29.76 17.57
C THR A 44 -8.29 -29.14 16.19
N GLY A 45 -7.65 -29.72 15.18
CA GLY A 45 -7.51 -29.13 13.85
C GLY A 45 -8.82 -29.14 13.05
N SER A 46 -9.42 -27.96 12.88
CA SER A 46 -10.14 -27.65 11.64
C SER A 46 -9.13 -27.56 10.49
N PRO A 47 -9.41 -28.10 9.29
CA PRO A 47 -8.51 -27.93 8.15
C PRO A 47 -8.29 -26.42 7.91
N PRO A 48 -7.04 -25.99 7.63
CA PRO A 48 -6.78 -24.60 7.32
C PRO A 48 -7.63 -24.17 6.13
N PRO A 49 -8.16 -22.93 6.13
CA PRO A 49 -8.86 -22.40 4.96
C PRO A 49 -7.96 -22.54 3.72
N PRO A 50 -8.54 -22.78 2.53
CA PRO A 50 -7.77 -22.89 1.30
C PRO A 50 -6.86 -21.67 1.16
N SER A 51 -5.57 -21.91 0.92
CA SER A 51 -4.61 -20.84 0.64
C SER A 51 -5.14 -19.97 -0.50
N PRO A 52 -5.08 -18.63 -0.40
CA PRO A 52 -5.47 -17.78 -1.51
C PRO A 52 -4.67 -18.16 -2.77
N PRO A 53 -5.27 -18.06 -3.97
CA PRO A 53 -4.58 -18.36 -5.21
C PRO A 53 -3.26 -17.60 -5.28
N ARG A 54 -2.17 -18.32 -5.57
CA ARG A 54 -0.86 -17.69 -5.80
C ARG A 54 -1.03 -16.69 -6.95
N PRO A 55 -0.59 -15.43 -6.79
CA PRO A 55 -0.60 -14.47 -7.89
C PRO A 55 0.12 -15.06 -9.10
N SER A 56 -0.47 -14.92 -10.28
CA SER A 56 0.19 -15.36 -11.52
C SER A 56 1.54 -14.64 -11.65
N PRO A 57 2.60 -15.33 -12.10
CA PRO A 57 3.87 -14.68 -12.39
C PRO A 57 3.68 -13.51 -13.35
N ILE A 58 4.30 -12.36 -13.04
CA ILE A 58 4.30 -11.19 -13.92
C ILE A 58 5.04 -11.57 -15.20
N SER A 59 4.40 -11.36 -16.36
CA SER A 59 5.01 -11.73 -17.63
C SER A 59 6.22 -10.83 -17.96
N PRO A 60 7.24 -11.34 -18.68
CA PRO A 60 8.37 -10.53 -19.11
C PRO A 60 7.96 -9.29 -19.92
N ARG A 61 6.85 -9.39 -20.67
CA ARG A 61 6.28 -8.28 -21.42
C ARG A 61 5.80 -7.16 -20.51
N ILE A 62 5.11 -7.49 -19.41
CA ILE A 62 4.67 -6.51 -18.40
C ILE A 62 5.89 -5.84 -17.75
N MET A 63 6.94 -6.60 -17.45
CA MET A 63 8.18 -6.04 -16.90
C MET A 63 8.87 -5.06 -17.85
N LYS A 64 8.89 -5.33 -19.16
CA LYS A 64 9.45 -4.40 -20.15
C LYS A 64 8.66 -3.08 -20.16
N VAL A 65 7.33 -3.16 -20.13
CA VAL A 65 6.46 -1.97 -20.08
C VAL A 65 6.67 -1.20 -18.78
N TYR A 66 6.72 -1.89 -17.64
CA TYR A 66 7.00 -1.28 -16.33
C TYR A 66 8.28 -0.43 -16.36
N THR A 67 9.39 -0.97 -16.87
CA THR A 67 10.66 -0.23 -16.93
C THR A 67 10.53 1.06 -17.75
N VAL A 68 9.87 1.00 -18.90
CA VAL A 68 9.69 2.19 -19.75
C VAL A 68 8.75 3.21 -19.10
N ILE A 69 7.65 2.77 -18.46
CA ILE A 69 6.75 3.69 -17.76
C ILE A 69 7.47 4.41 -16.63
N GLN A 70 8.29 3.71 -15.83
CA GLN A 70 9.02 4.35 -14.74
C GLN A 70 10.10 5.31 -15.27
N ALA A 71 10.80 4.96 -16.35
CA ALA A 71 11.73 5.88 -17.01
C ALA A 71 11.01 7.12 -17.56
N PHE A 72 9.82 6.94 -18.13
CA PHE A 72 8.98 8.02 -18.64
C PHE A 72 8.44 8.92 -17.51
N LYS A 73 8.01 8.33 -16.38
CA LYS A 73 7.58 9.04 -15.18
C LYS A 73 8.62 10.06 -14.71
N ASN A 74 9.89 9.67 -14.73
CA ASN A 74 11.00 10.53 -14.29
C ASN A 74 11.25 11.76 -15.19
N GLN A 75 10.62 11.81 -16.37
CA GLN A 75 10.72 12.95 -17.29
C GLN A 75 9.54 13.92 -17.16
N ILE A 76 8.50 13.55 -16.39
CA ILE A 76 7.31 14.38 -16.18
C ILE A 76 7.54 15.26 -14.96
N PHE A 77 7.69 16.57 -15.20
CA PHE A 77 7.92 17.57 -14.15
C PHE A 77 6.64 18.28 -13.71
N TYR A 78 5.55 18.15 -14.47
CA TYR A 78 4.26 18.76 -14.20
C TYR A 78 3.13 17.75 -14.43
N ASP A 79 2.30 17.52 -13.42
CA ASP A 79 1.19 16.57 -13.45
C ASP A 79 0.01 17.11 -12.64
N PRO A 80 -0.79 18.03 -13.22
CA PRO A 80 -1.81 18.77 -12.48
C PRO A 80 -2.96 17.90 -11.96
N LEU A 81 -3.18 16.74 -12.58
CA LEU A 81 -4.23 15.79 -12.20
C LEU A 81 -3.70 14.57 -11.43
N ASN A 82 -2.40 14.57 -11.09
CA ASN A 82 -1.73 13.49 -10.36
C ASN A 82 -1.96 12.09 -10.99
N ILE A 83 -1.91 12.02 -12.32
CA ILE A 83 -2.08 10.78 -13.08
C ILE A 83 -0.91 9.84 -12.85
N THR A 84 0.31 10.38 -12.87
CA THR A 84 1.57 9.64 -12.61
C THR A 84 1.67 9.15 -11.17
N GLY A 85 0.88 9.71 -10.25
CA GLY A 85 0.69 9.19 -8.90
C GLY A 85 0.11 7.77 -8.88
N THR A 86 -0.56 7.34 -9.96
CA THR A 86 -1.01 5.94 -10.10
C THR A 86 0.10 4.99 -10.55
N TRP A 87 1.26 5.50 -10.97
CA TRP A 87 2.38 4.73 -11.51
C TRP A 87 3.38 4.37 -10.41
N ASP A 88 2.93 3.59 -9.42
CA ASP A 88 3.71 3.23 -8.23
C ASP A 88 4.89 2.29 -8.58
N GLU A 89 6.11 2.73 -8.33
CA GLU A 89 7.37 1.98 -8.52
C GLU A 89 7.44 0.66 -7.73
N LYS A 90 6.64 0.50 -6.68
CA LYS A 90 6.58 -0.76 -5.92
C LYS A 90 5.63 -1.76 -6.56
N VAL A 91 4.72 -1.30 -7.41
CA VAL A 91 3.67 -2.10 -8.04
C VAL A 91 4.04 -2.39 -9.49
N LYS A 92 4.56 -3.58 -9.75
CA LYS A 92 4.90 -4.06 -11.10
C LYS A 92 3.68 -4.44 -11.95
N ASP A 93 2.50 -4.52 -11.34
CA ASP A 93 1.22 -4.68 -12.05
C ASP A 93 0.77 -3.33 -12.63
N VAL A 94 1.37 -2.98 -13.76
CA VAL A 94 1.12 -1.72 -14.48
C VAL A 94 -0.26 -1.66 -15.15
N CYS A 95 -1.06 -2.73 -15.06
CA CYS A 95 -2.40 -2.77 -15.63
C CYS A 95 -3.36 -1.76 -14.99
N LYS A 96 -3.04 -1.32 -13.78
CA LYS A 96 -3.84 -0.38 -12.98
C LYS A 96 -3.42 1.08 -13.17
N TYR A 97 -2.36 1.33 -13.92
CA TYR A 97 -1.86 2.68 -14.16
C TYR A 97 -2.80 3.43 -15.11
N LYS A 98 -3.16 4.66 -14.74
CA LYS A 98 -4.01 5.50 -15.60
C LYS A 98 -3.26 5.90 -16.88
N GLY A 99 -4.02 6.03 -17.97
CA GLY A 99 -3.51 6.41 -19.29
C GLY A 99 -2.97 5.26 -20.14
N PHE A 100 -3.03 4.03 -19.63
CA PHE A 100 -2.63 2.82 -20.36
C PHE A 100 -3.82 1.90 -20.53
N SER A 101 -4.03 1.41 -21.76
CA SER A 101 -5.06 0.43 -22.07
C SER A 101 -4.42 -0.94 -22.28
N TRP A 102 -5.06 -1.99 -21.75
CA TRP A 102 -4.53 -3.35 -21.73
C TRP A 102 -5.51 -4.31 -22.39
N ALA A 103 -4.98 -5.24 -23.17
CA ALA A 103 -5.77 -6.29 -23.80
C ALA A 103 -5.04 -7.64 -23.73
N LYS A 104 -5.80 -8.73 -23.83
CA LYS A 104 -5.20 -10.06 -24.01
C LYS A 104 -4.87 -10.24 -25.49
N VAL A 105 -3.64 -10.64 -25.77
CA VAL A 105 -3.23 -11.05 -27.11
C VAL A 105 -3.93 -12.38 -27.44
N PRO A 106 -4.65 -12.49 -28.57
CA PRO A 106 -5.39 -13.70 -28.93
C PRO A 106 -4.54 -14.98 -28.91
N ASP A 107 -3.34 -14.93 -29.46
CA ASP A 107 -2.48 -16.11 -29.67
C ASP A 107 -1.88 -16.64 -28.37
N PHE A 108 -1.46 -15.74 -27.48
CA PHE A 108 -0.74 -16.11 -26.26
C PHE A 108 -1.61 -16.06 -24.99
N LYS A 109 -2.84 -15.54 -25.10
CA LYS A 109 -3.77 -15.27 -23.98
C LYS A 109 -3.13 -14.47 -22.83
N GLN A 110 -2.04 -13.77 -23.10
CA GLN A 110 -1.30 -12.93 -22.16
C GLN A 110 -1.69 -11.47 -22.31
N GLN A 111 -1.67 -10.73 -21.21
CA GLN A 111 -1.97 -9.32 -21.19
C GLN A 111 -0.82 -8.50 -21.79
N ALA A 112 -1.17 -7.53 -22.63
CA ALA A 112 -0.23 -6.65 -23.33
C ALA A 112 -0.77 -5.21 -23.38
N LEU A 113 0.15 -4.26 -23.55
CA LEU A 113 -0.21 -2.86 -23.74
C LEU A 113 -0.87 -2.68 -25.11
N ALA A 114 -2.13 -2.27 -25.10
CA ALA A 114 -2.94 -2.06 -26.30
C ALA A 114 -2.98 -0.59 -26.72
N GLY A 115 -2.82 0.33 -25.76
CA GLY A 115 -2.96 1.76 -26.04
C GLY A 115 -2.36 2.64 -24.96
N VAL A 116 -2.03 3.87 -25.34
CA VAL A 116 -1.58 4.94 -24.46
C VAL A 116 -2.42 6.16 -24.81
N ASP A 117 -3.06 6.75 -23.82
CA ASP A 117 -3.86 7.96 -23.98
C ASP A 117 -3.69 8.85 -22.75
N PHE A 118 -3.08 10.01 -22.98
CA PHE A 118 -2.86 11.04 -21.97
C PHE A 118 -3.66 12.32 -22.27
N ASN A 119 -4.57 12.29 -23.24
CA ASN A 119 -5.36 13.45 -23.62
C ASN A 119 -6.21 13.91 -22.43
N GLY A 120 -6.24 15.23 -22.20
CA GLY A 120 -6.98 15.83 -21.08
C GLY A 120 -6.30 15.70 -19.71
N TYR A 121 -5.13 15.06 -19.61
CA TYR A 121 -4.39 14.97 -18.33
C TYR A 121 -3.50 16.18 -18.03
N GLY A 122 -3.29 17.08 -18.99
CA GLY A 122 -2.46 18.27 -18.80
C GLY A 122 -0.99 17.95 -18.52
N LEU A 123 -0.53 16.75 -18.90
CA LEU A 123 0.89 16.42 -18.88
C LEU A 123 1.61 17.29 -19.93
N PRO A 124 2.78 17.87 -19.59
CA PRO A 124 3.53 18.75 -20.49
C PRO A 124 3.93 18.01 -21.77
N ASP A 125 4.19 18.76 -22.84
CA ASP A 125 4.74 18.18 -24.07
C ASP A 125 6.07 17.48 -23.76
N ILE A 126 6.12 16.20 -24.07
CA ILE A 126 7.14 15.27 -23.59
C ILE A 126 8.17 15.11 -24.70
N ARG A 127 9.44 14.94 -24.32
CA ARG A 127 10.52 14.69 -25.29
C ARG A 127 10.11 13.53 -26.21
N THR A 128 10.11 13.76 -27.52
CA THR A 128 9.61 12.84 -28.56
C THR A 128 10.13 11.41 -28.38
N GLU A 129 11.41 11.26 -28.02
CA GLU A 129 12.08 9.96 -27.76
C GLU A 129 11.39 9.09 -26.69
N ALA A 130 10.87 9.73 -25.64
CA ALA A 130 10.24 9.03 -24.54
C ALA A 130 8.85 8.51 -24.93
N TYR A 131 8.12 9.29 -25.73
CA TYR A 131 6.86 8.88 -26.32
C TYR A 131 7.06 7.77 -27.36
N LEU A 132 8.10 7.86 -28.20
CA LEU A 132 8.47 6.81 -29.16
C LEU A 132 8.79 5.48 -28.46
N SER A 133 9.47 5.54 -27.31
CA SER A 133 9.74 4.37 -26.49
C SER A 133 8.47 3.69 -25.97
N LEU A 134 7.44 4.46 -25.55
CA LEU A 134 6.13 3.93 -25.18
C LEU A 134 5.34 3.38 -26.37
N ALA A 135 5.38 4.08 -27.51
CA ALA A 135 4.71 3.65 -28.73
C ALA A 135 5.26 2.31 -29.24
N SER A 136 6.58 2.09 -29.11
CA SER A 136 7.24 0.83 -29.49
C SER A 136 6.89 -0.37 -28.59
N LEU A 137 6.19 -0.17 -27.47
CA LEU A 137 5.77 -1.25 -26.57
C LEU A 137 4.40 -1.83 -26.89
N LYS A 138 3.65 -1.19 -27.80
CA LYS A 138 2.42 -1.76 -28.34
C LYS A 138 2.80 -3.02 -29.12
N SER A 139 2.05 -4.08 -28.90
CA SER A 139 2.24 -5.36 -29.57
C SER A 139 1.11 -5.65 -30.54
#